data_AF-A0A1G8TEX9-F1
#
_entry.id   AF-A0A1G8TEX9-F1
#
_cell.length_a   1.000
_cell.length_b   1.000
_cell.length_c   1.000
_cell.angle_alpha   90.00
_cell.angle_beta   90.00
_cell.angle_gamma   90.00
#
_symmetry.space_group_name_H-M   'P 1'
#
loop_
_entity.id
_entity.type
_entity.pdbx_description
1 polymer ?
#
loop_
_entity_poly.entity_id
_entity_poly.type
_entity_poly.pdbx_seq_one_letter_code
_entity_poly.pdbx_strand_id
1 'polypeptide(L)'
;MSYPPQRYFGEHGEHSGVYRSAVQEPELVYRSGTDVHYLATGGTTGGAYGLYRWEMGPNPSGPSAHFHRTMTESFYVLSGTIRLYDGVRWVDGRPGDFLFVPEGGVHAFRNESGEPASMLILFTPGAPREAYFEELADIAATGRALTPEEWTELYRRHDQYMV
;
A
#
# COMPACT_ATOMS: atom_id res chain seq x y z
N MET A 1 -24.53 -4.64 -14.92
CA MET A 1 -23.37 -5.42 -14.46
C MET A 1 -23.89 -6.74 -13.89
N SER A 2 -23.18 -7.85 -14.09
CA SER A 2 -23.48 -9.13 -13.43
C SER A 2 -22.59 -9.30 -12.19
N TYR A 3 -22.96 -10.21 -11.30
CA TYR A 3 -22.06 -10.63 -10.23
C TYR A 3 -20.77 -11.26 -10.79
N PRO A 4 -19.65 -11.21 -10.05
CA PRO A 4 -18.43 -11.92 -10.42
C PRO A 4 -18.67 -13.43 -10.55
N PRO A 5 -17.81 -14.15 -11.29
CA PRO A 5 -17.85 -15.61 -11.35
C PRO A 5 -17.81 -16.26 -9.96
N GLN A 6 -18.50 -17.39 -9.81
CA GLN A 6 -18.47 -18.18 -8.59
C GLN A 6 -17.04 -18.64 -8.28
N ARG A 7 -16.57 -18.33 -7.07
CA ARG A 7 -15.24 -18.75 -6.57
C ARG A 7 -15.30 -19.80 -5.46
N TYR A 8 -16.46 -19.94 -4.82
CA TYR A 8 -16.71 -20.89 -3.74
C TYR A 8 -17.77 -21.91 -4.19
N PHE A 9 -17.43 -23.19 -4.13
CA PHE A 9 -18.26 -24.30 -4.66
C PHE A 9 -18.79 -25.24 -3.57
N GLY A 10 -18.61 -24.90 -2.29
CA GLY A 10 -19.17 -25.68 -1.20
C GLY A 10 -20.69 -25.59 -1.16
N GLU A 11 -21.33 -26.65 -0.69
CA GLU A 11 -22.80 -26.71 -0.53
C GLU A 11 -23.28 -25.95 0.71
N HIS A 12 -22.38 -25.65 1.64
CA HIS A 12 -22.63 -24.94 2.90
C HIS A 12 -21.59 -23.84 3.11
N GLY A 13 -21.86 -22.90 4.01
CA GLY A 13 -20.87 -21.88 4.39
C GLY A 13 -19.76 -22.45 5.27
N GLU A 14 -18.57 -21.83 5.20
CA GLU A 14 -17.42 -22.15 6.05
C GLU A 14 -17.15 -21.04 7.08
N HIS A 15 -16.70 -21.44 8.28
CA HIS A 15 -16.21 -20.52 9.29
C HIS A 15 -14.76 -20.10 8.99
N SER A 16 -14.57 -19.28 7.96
CA SER A 16 -13.26 -18.85 7.44
C SER A 16 -12.93 -17.37 7.68
N GLY A 17 -13.76 -16.69 8.48
CA GLY A 17 -13.53 -15.29 8.85
C GLY A 17 -12.26 -15.13 9.70
N VAL A 18 -11.44 -14.14 9.34
CA VAL A 18 -10.24 -13.77 10.09
C VAL A 18 -10.51 -12.46 10.80
N TYR A 19 -10.28 -12.42 12.12
CA TYR A 19 -10.35 -11.21 12.92
C TYR A 19 -8.94 -10.75 13.27
N ARG A 20 -8.67 -9.46 13.04
CA ARG A 20 -7.46 -8.78 13.50
C ARG A 20 -7.87 -7.66 14.44
N SER A 21 -7.29 -7.64 15.64
CA SER A 21 -7.53 -6.57 16.61
C SER A 21 -6.71 -5.32 16.27
N ALA A 22 -7.26 -4.14 16.60
CA ALA A 22 -6.55 -2.87 16.44
C ALA A 22 -5.34 -2.71 17.38
N VAL A 23 -5.27 -3.50 18.46
CA VAL A 23 -4.13 -3.50 19.42
C VAL A 23 -2.98 -4.40 18.98
N GLN A 24 -3.13 -5.13 17.87
CA GLN A 24 -2.04 -5.91 17.33
C GLN A 24 -0.98 -4.98 16.76
N GLU A 25 0.27 -5.23 17.13
CA GLU A 25 1.44 -4.49 16.64
C GLU A 25 1.56 -4.56 15.10
N PRO A 26 2.19 -3.54 14.46
CA PRO A 26 2.43 -3.56 13.03
C PRO A 26 3.38 -4.70 12.62
N GLU A 27 3.16 -5.25 11.44
CA GLU A 27 4.05 -6.25 10.85
C GLU A 27 5.39 -5.66 10.42
N LEU A 28 5.40 -4.37 10.07
CA LEU A 28 6.59 -3.69 9.58
C LEU A 28 6.69 -2.27 10.14
N VAL A 29 7.87 -1.92 10.65
CA VAL A 29 8.20 -0.61 11.19
C VAL A 29 9.41 -0.05 10.45
N TYR A 30 9.23 1.09 9.78
CA TYR A 30 10.29 1.80 9.07
C TYR A 30 11.05 2.75 9.99
N ARG A 31 12.35 2.94 9.71
CA ARG A 31 13.17 3.98 10.36
C ARG A 31 12.65 5.41 10.18
N SER A 32 11.81 5.65 9.16
CA SER A 32 11.13 6.93 8.96
C SER A 32 10.09 7.24 10.05
N GLY A 33 9.74 6.26 10.90
CA GLY A 33 8.60 6.34 11.81
C GLY A 33 7.28 6.00 11.11
N THR A 34 7.33 5.18 10.06
CA THR A 34 6.13 4.65 9.39
C THR A 34 5.87 3.23 9.87
N ASP A 35 4.67 2.99 10.37
CA ASP A 35 4.20 1.67 10.79
C ASP A 35 3.21 1.14 9.74
N VAL A 36 3.36 -0.13 9.38
CA VAL A 36 2.53 -0.80 8.38
C VAL A 36 1.87 -2.01 8.99
N HIS A 37 0.54 -2.01 8.97
CA HIS A 37 -0.28 -3.13 9.44
C HIS A 37 -0.86 -3.86 8.23
N TYR A 38 -0.56 -5.15 8.14
CA TYR A 38 -1.08 -6.04 7.11
C TYR A 38 -2.46 -6.52 7.57
N LEU A 39 -3.50 -5.80 7.17
CA LEU A 39 -4.88 -6.10 7.57
C LEU A 39 -5.42 -7.32 6.81
N ALA A 40 -5.12 -7.40 5.51
CA ALA A 40 -5.35 -8.57 4.68
C ALA A 40 -4.30 -8.61 3.57
N THR A 41 -3.63 -9.75 3.41
CA THR A 41 -2.63 -9.98 2.37
C THR A 41 -3.26 -10.70 1.17
N GLY A 42 -2.57 -10.69 0.03
CA GLY A 42 -2.95 -11.55 -1.11
C GLY A 42 -3.06 -13.03 -0.72
N GLY A 43 -2.22 -13.50 0.23
CA GLY A 43 -2.34 -14.84 0.79
C GLY A 43 -3.66 -15.07 1.54
N THR A 44 -4.04 -14.15 2.43
CA THR A 44 -5.29 -14.29 3.22
C THR A 44 -6.56 -14.13 2.39
N THR A 45 -6.52 -13.35 1.30
CA THR A 45 -7.70 -13.06 0.47
C THR A 45 -7.81 -13.98 -0.75
N GLY A 46 -6.92 -14.96 -0.89
CA GLY A 46 -6.84 -15.80 -2.09
C GLY A 46 -6.61 -14.96 -3.36
N GLY A 47 -5.74 -13.96 -3.27
CA GLY A 47 -5.37 -13.04 -4.35
C GLY A 47 -6.44 -12.02 -4.73
N ALA A 48 -7.53 -11.88 -3.96
CA ALA A 48 -8.59 -10.93 -4.29
C ALA A 48 -8.13 -9.48 -4.12
N TYR A 49 -7.47 -9.19 -2.99
CA TYR A 49 -6.95 -7.86 -2.68
C TYR A 49 -5.84 -7.92 -1.61
N GLY A 50 -5.03 -6.88 -1.53
CA GLY A 50 -4.16 -6.61 -0.38
C GLY A 50 -4.61 -5.30 0.27
N LEU A 51 -4.87 -5.32 1.58
CA LEU A 51 -5.31 -4.16 2.36
C LEU A 51 -4.32 -3.90 3.51
N TYR A 52 -3.79 -2.69 3.52
CA TYR A 52 -2.77 -2.25 4.45
C TYR A 52 -3.24 -0.99 5.16
N ARG A 53 -3.02 -0.89 6.47
CA ARG A 53 -3.10 0.39 7.19
C ARG A 53 -1.70 0.97 7.28
N TRP A 54 -1.56 2.18 6.77
CA TRP A 54 -0.31 2.91 6.66
C TRP A 54 -0.33 4.08 7.64
N GLU A 55 0.49 4.01 8.69
CA GLU A 55 0.57 5.04 9.73
C GLU A 55 1.91 5.75 9.61
N MET A 56 1.88 7.04 9.27
CA MET A 56 3.06 7.85 8.97
C MET A 56 3.36 8.78 10.14
N GLY A 57 4.61 8.78 10.60
CA GLY A 57 5.11 9.80 11.53
C GLY A 57 5.11 11.21 10.93
N PRO A 58 5.46 12.23 11.75
CA PRO A 58 5.42 13.64 11.36
C PRO A 58 6.50 14.05 10.34
N ASN A 59 7.53 13.24 10.17
CA ASN A 59 8.64 13.53 9.28
C ASN A 59 8.28 13.26 7.81
N PRO A 60 8.80 14.08 6.87
CA PRO A 60 8.64 13.86 5.44
C PRO A 60 8.95 12.42 5.00
N SER A 61 7.95 11.73 4.45
CA SER A 61 8.06 10.35 3.96
C SER A 61 7.01 10.04 2.90
N GLY A 62 7.22 8.94 2.14
CA GLY A 62 6.33 8.49 1.06
C GLY A 62 7.08 8.31 -0.27
N PRO A 63 6.52 7.53 -1.22
CA PRO A 63 7.17 7.25 -2.49
C PRO A 63 7.12 8.45 -3.46
N SER A 64 8.12 8.54 -4.33
CA SER A 64 8.07 9.42 -5.52
C SER A 64 7.03 8.90 -6.54
N ALA A 65 6.73 9.73 -7.55
CA ALA A 65 5.78 9.39 -8.60
C ALA A 65 6.15 8.08 -9.31
N HIS A 66 5.17 7.20 -9.43
CA HIS A 66 5.29 5.90 -10.07
C HIS A 66 3.92 5.42 -10.57
N PHE A 67 3.92 4.28 -11.27
CA PHE A 67 2.69 3.58 -11.64
C PHE A 67 2.86 2.07 -11.57
N HIS A 68 1.72 1.38 -11.63
CA HIS A 68 1.60 -0.09 -11.67
C HIS A 68 0.97 -0.55 -12.97
N ARG A 69 1.30 -1.75 -13.47
CA ARG A 69 0.73 -2.26 -14.73
C ARG A 69 -0.29 -3.37 -14.52
N THR A 70 -0.27 -4.02 -13.37
CA THR A 70 -1.02 -5.25 -13.11
C THR A 70 -2.04 -5.13 -11.98
N MET A 71 -2.04 -4.00 -11.28
CA MET A 71 -2.91 -3.73 -10.15
C MET A 71 -3.34 -2.28 -10.11
N THR A 72 -4.57 -2.05 -9.67
CA THR A 72 -5.04 -0.75 -9.22
C THR A 72 -4.60 -0.52 -7.78
N GLU A 73 -4.45 0.74 -7.40
CA GLU A 73 -4.17 1.14 -6.02
C GLU A 73 -5.21 2.16 -5.55
N SER A 74 -5.65 2.04 -4.30
CA SER A 74 -6.58 2.98 -3.70
C SER A 74 -6.11 3.45 -2.35
N PHE A 75 -6.33 4.73 -2.07
CA PHE A 75 -5.97 5.40 -0.83
C PHE A 75 -7.23 5.94 -0.15
N TYR A 76 -7.40 5.64 1.13
CA TYR A 76 -8.49 6.20 1.94
C TYR A 76 -7.92 6.79 3.23
N VAL A 77 -7.98 8.11 3.39
CA VAL A 77 -7.36 8.79 4.53
C VAL A 77 -8.21 8.58 5.79
N LEU A 78 -7.57 8.13 6.86
CA LEU A 78 -8.19 7.82 8.15
C LEU A 78 -7.98 8.94 9.18
N SER A 79 -6.79 9.53 9.22
CA SER A 79 -6.44 10.61 10.15
C SER A 79 -5.35 11.53 9.58
N GLY A 80 -5.27 12.76 10.09
CA GLY A 80 -4.24 13.73 9.70
C GLY A 80 -4.41 14.24 8.26
N THR A 81 -3.31 14.69 7.67
CA THR A 81 -3.27 15.18 6.29
C THR A 81 -2.19 14.43 5.52
N ILE A 82 -2.58 13.80 4.39
CA ILE A 82 -1.66 13.13 3.47
C ILE A 82 -1.75 13.83 2.13
N ARG A 83 -0.60 14.26 1.59
CA ARG A 83 -0.53 14.80 0.24
C ARG A 83 -0.64 13.64 -0.74
N LEU A 84 -1.68 13.62 -1.55
CA LEU A 84 -1.91 12.62 -2.59
C LEU A 84 -1.64 13.25 -3.96
N TYR A 85 -0.96 12.52 -4.85
CA TYR A 85 -0.71 12.93 -6.23
C TYR A 85 -1.57 12.09 -7.17
N ASP A 86 -2.43 12.74 -7.95
CA ASP A 86 -3.38 12.10 -8.87
C ASP A 86 -2.83 11.90 -10.30
N GLY A 87 -1.52 12.14 -10.48
CA GLY A 87 -0.85 12.11 -11.78
C GLY A 87 -0.75 13.48 -12.45
N VAL A 88 -1.51 14.47 -11.98
CA VAL A 88 -1.52 15.84 -12.52
C VAL A 88 -1.15 16.86 -11.44
N ARG A 89 -1.66 16.70 -10.22
CA ARG A 89 -1.47 17.65 -9.13
C ARG A 89 -1.41 16.97 -7.77
N TRP A 90 -0.82 17.67 -6.82
CA TRP A 90 -0.88 17.32 -5.40
C TRP A 90 -2.13 17.90 -4.77
N VAL A 91 -2.84 17.09 -3.98
CA VAL A 91 -3.99 17.49 -3.18
C VAL A 91 -3.78 17.08 -1.72
N ASP A 92 -4.28 17.90 -0.79
CA ASP A 92 -4.27 17.56 0.64
C ASP A 92 -5.46 16.64 0.92
N GLY A 93 -5.20 15.35 1.06
CA GLY A 93 -6.18 14.37 1.51
C GLY A 93 -6.39 14.45 3.02
N ARG A 94 -7.66 14.51 3.43
CA ARG A 94 -8.14 14.60 4.82
C ARG A 94 -9.00 13.39 5.17
N PRO A 95 -9.32 13.15 6.46
CA PRO A 95 -10.09 11.98 6.86
C PRO A 95 -11.40 11.86 6.08
N GLY A 96 -11.61 10.71 5.44
CA GLY A 96 -12.75 10.44 4.57
C GLY A 96 -12.50 10.66 3.08
N ASP A 97 -11.41 11.33 2.70
CA ASP A 97 -11.02 11.51 1.30
C ASP A 97 -10.45 10.22 0.71
N PHE A 98 -10.68 10.05 -0.60
CA PHE A 98 -10.36 8.84 -1.34
C PHE A 98 -9.70 9.16 -2.68
N LEU A 99 -8.67 8.40 -3.03
CA LEU A 99 -8.05 8.41 -4.35
C LEU A 99 -8.02 6.98 -4.90
N PHE A 100 -8.61 6.77 -6.07
CA PHE A 100 -8.50 5.54 -6.85
C PHE A 100 -7.54 5.75 -8.01
N VAL A 101 -6.61 4.83 -8.19
CA VAL A 101 -5.62 4.85 -9.26
C VAL A 101 -5.73 3.55 -10.06
N PRO A 102 -6.19 3.61 -11.32
CA PRO A 102 -6.22 2.44 -12.19
C PRO A 102 -4.80 2.05 -12.65
N GLU A 103 -4.66 0.89 -13.28
CA GLU A 103 -3.42 0.47 -13.91
C GLU A 103 -2.93 1.54 -14.90
N GLY A 104 -1.63 1.83 -14.87
CA GLY A 104 -0.98 2.89 -15.64
C GLY A 104 -1.18 4.30 -15.08
N GLY A 105 -2.01 4.48 -14.06
CA GLY A 105 -2.19 5.74 -13.37
C GLY A 105 -0.94 6.14 -12.59
N VAL A 106 -0.33 7.26 -12.98
CA VAL A 106 0.79 7.83 -12.23
C VAL A 106 0.27 8.41 -10.92
N HIS A 107 0.90 8.05 -9.81
CA HIS A 107 0.51 8.52 -8.49
C HIS A 107 1.70 8.55 -7.54
N ALA A 108 1.50 9.21 -6.41
CA ALA A 108 2.41 9.27 -5.28
C ALA A 108 1.62 9.68 -4.03
N PHE A 109 2.23 9.50 -2.86
CA PHE A 109 1.74 10.10 -1.64
C PHE A 109 2.89 10.51 -0.74
N ARG A 110 2.66 11.48 0.14
CA ARG A 110 3.62 11.83 1.19
C ARG A 110 2.93 12.42 2.40
N ASN A 111 3.49 12.16 3.58
CA ASN A 111 3.20 12.98 4.74
C ASN A 111 4.30 14.03 4.85
N GLU A 112 3.94 15.29 4.68
CA GLU A 112 4.81 16.45 4.92
C GLU A 112 4.08 17.53 5.74
N SER A 113 3.04 17.12 6.46
CA SER A 113 2.18 18.01 7.25
C SER A 113 2.84 18.46 8.56
N GLY A 114 3.89 17.77 9.01
CA GLY A 114 4.52 17.97 10.31
C GLY A 114 3.81 17.26 11.46
N GLU A 115 2.70 16.56 11.19
CA GLU A 115 1.90 15.81 12.16
C GLU A 115 1.73 14.35 11.71
N PRO A 116 1.50 13.39 12.63
CA PRO A 116 1.16 12.02 12.25
C PRO A 116 -0.11 11.94 11.40
N ALA A 117 -0.14 11.02 10.43
CA ALA A 117 -1.28 10.79 9.56
C ALA A 117 -1.45 9.30 9.27
N SER A 118 -2.66 8.86 8.91
CA SER A 118 -2.90 7.46 8.57
C SER A 118 -3.88 7.29 7.43
N MET A 119 -3.73 6.21 6.67
CA MET A 119 -4.63 5.84 5.58
C MET A 119 -4.70 4.32 5.40
N LEU A 120 -5.72 3.87 4.66
CA LEU A 120 -5.73 2.55 4.05
C LEU A 120 -5.13 2.63 2.65
N ILE A 121 -4.32 1.62 2.32
CA ILE A 121 -3.87 1.34 0.95
C ILE A 121 -4.45 0.00 0.53
N LEU A 122 -5.15 -0.03 -0.59
CA LEU A 122 -5.76 -1.23 -1.15
C LEU A 122 -5.20 -1.50 -2.55
N PHE A 123 -4.75 -2.73 -2.78
CA PHE A 123 -4.34 -3.21 -4.09
C PHE A 123 -5.31 -4.27 -4.59
N THR A 124 -5.73 -4.15 -5.86
CA THR A 124 -6.56 -5.16 -6.53
C THR A 124 -6.05 -5.42 -7.95
N PRO A 125 -5.86 -6.69 -8.37
CA PRO A 125 -5.89 -7.91 -7.55
C PRO A 125 -4.86 -7.90 -6.40
N GLY A 126 -4.94 -8.86 -5.48
CA GLY A 126 -4.10 -8.92 -4.28
C GLY A 126 -2.64 -9.27 -4.59
N ALA A 127 -1.89 -8.28 -5.08
CA ALA A 127 -0.47 -8.39 -5.35
C ALA A 127 0.35 -8.57 -4.06
N PRO A 128 1.44 -9.36 -4.07
CA PRO A 128 2.28 -9.60 -2.91
C PRO A 128 3.21 -8.39 -2.64
N ARG A 129 2.67 -7.35 -2.01
CA ARG A 129 3.40 -6.09 -1.73
C ARG A 129 4.28 -6.17 -0.49
N GLU A 130 4.03 -7.13 0.39
CA GLU A 130 4.72 -7.32 1.66
C GLU A 130 6.23 -7.45 1.45
N ALA A 131 6.64 -8.33 0.52
CA ALA A 131 8.05 -8.53 0.19
C ALA A 131 8.73 -7.27 -0.35
N TYR A 132 7.99 -6.42 -1.09
CA TYR A 132 8.51 -5.13 -1.55
C TYR A 132 8.74 -4.19 -0.37
N PHE A 133 7.75 -4.05 0.51
CA PHE A 133 7.83 -3.19 1.68
C PHE A 133 8.97 -3.61 2.62
N GLU A 134 9.08 -4.90 2.89
CA GLU A 134 10.12 -5.49 3.72
C GLU A 134 11.52 -5.32 3.11
N GLU A 135 11.68 -5.52 1.79
CA GLU A 135 12.96 -5.31 1.12
C GLU A 135 13.41 -3.84 1.21
N LEU A 136 12.49 -2.88 1.03
CA LEU A 136 12.79 -1.45 1.23
C LEU A 136 13.20 -1.13 2.68
N ALA A 137 12.51 -1.71 3.65
CA ALA A 137 12.83 -1.51 5.06
C ALA A 137 14.21 -2.09 5.41
N ASP A 138 14.55 -3.28 4.91
CA ASP A 138 15.86 -3.91 5.07
C ASP A 138 16.98 -3.07 4.47
N ILE A 139 16.80 -2.57 3.24
CA ILE A 139 17.77 -1.68 2.57
C ILE A 139 18.06 -0.46 3.45
N ALA A 140 17.02 0.20 3.96
CA ALA A 140 17.15 1.36 4.84
C ALA A 140 17.77 1.00 6.21
N ALA A 141 17.46 -0.19 6.74
CA ALA A 141 17.97 -0.64 8.03
C ALA A 141 19.47 -0.99 7.98
N THR A 142 19.89 -1.65 6.92
CA THR A 142 21.27 -2.11 6.73
C THR A 142 22.18 -1.03 6.13
N GLY A 143 21.59 0.01 5.52
CA GLY A 143 22.35 1.00 4.74
C GLY A 143 22.90 0.41 3.44
N ARG A 144 22.30 -0.67 2.94
CA ARG A 144 22.67 -1.30 1.67
C ARG A 144 22.56 -0.28 0.54
N ALA A 145 23.68 0.02 -0.10
CA ALA A 145 23.72 0.91 -1.25
C ALA A 145 23.47 0.10 -2.53
N LEU A 146 22.38 0.42 -3.24
CA LEU A 146 22.03 -0.19 -4.53
C LEU A 146 22.44 0.75 -5.66
N THR A 147 22.90 0.18 -6.77
CA THR A 147 23.12 0.94 -8.01
C THR A 147 21.77 1.36 -8.63
N PRO A 148 21.75 2.34 -9.55
CA PRO A 148 20.53 2.71 -10.26
C PRO A 148 19.86 1.53 -10.99
N GLU A 149 20.65 0.61 -11.54
CA GLU A 149 20.17 -0.60 -12.22
C GLU A 149 19.53 -1.57 -11.23
N GLU A 150 20.13 -1.77 -10.06
CA GLU A 150 19.56 -2.64 -9.03
C GLU A 150 18.26 -2.06 -8.46
N TRP A 151 18.18 -0.73 -8.27
CA TRP A 151 16.93 -0.06 -7.91
C TRP A 151 15.85 -0.26 -8.98
N THR A 152 16.20 -0.06 -10.24
CA THR A 152 15.27 -0.23 -11.37
C THR A 152 14.75 -1.67 -11.42
N GLU A 153 15.63 -2.65 -11.26
CA GLU A 153 15.25 -4.05 -11.26
C GLU A 153 14.38 -4.42 -10.06
N LEU A 154 14.70 -3.92 -8.86
CA LEU A 154 13.87 -4.10 -7.66
C LEU A 154 12.46 -3.57 -7.91
N TYR A 155 12.32 -2.31 -8.34
CA TYR A 155 11.00 -1.73 -8.60
C TYR A 155 10.23 -2.53 -9.66
N ARG A 156 10.88 -2.87 -10.77
CA ARG A 156 10.26 -3.63 -11.86
C ARG A 156 9.77 -5.01 -11.41
N ARG A 157 10.51 -5.72 -10.57
CA ARG A 157 10.14 -7.03 -10.03
C ARG A 157 8.86 -6.98 -9.19
N HIS A 158 8.56 -5.82 -8.63
CA HIS A 158 7.39 -5.54 -7.80
C HIS A 158 6.35 -4.67 -8.51
N ASP A 159 6.27 -4.74 -9.85
CA ASP A 159 5.32 -3.99 -10.68
C ASP A 159 5.33 -2.46 -10.44
N GLN A 160 6.46 -1.91 -10.02
CA GLN A 160 6.61 -0.48 -9.74
C GLN A 160 7.49 0.17 -10.80
N TYR A 161 6.96 1.18 -11.47
CA TYR A 161 7.64 1.89 -12.55
C TYR A 161 7.75 3.37 -12.20
N MET A 162 8.96 3.83 -11.92
CA MET A 162 9.23 5.22 -11.55
C MET A 162 9.08 6.16 -12.76
N VAL A 163 8.68 7.41 -12.49
CA VAL A 163 8.50 8.48 -13.49
C VAL A 163 9.56 9.57 -13.33
#